data_AF-A0A4R4ZWC5-F1
#
_entry.id   AF-A0A4R4ZWC5-F1
#
_cell.length_a   1.000
_cell.length_b   1.000
_cell.length_c   1.000
_cell.angle_alpha   90.00
_cell.angle_beta   90.00
_cell.angle_gamma   90.00
#
_symmetry.space_group_name_H-M   'P 1'
#
loop_
_entity.id
_entity.type
_entity.pdbx_description
1 polymer ?
#
loop_
_entity_poly.entity_id
_entity_poly.type
_entity_poly.pdbx_seq_one_letter_code
_entity_poly.pdbx_strand_id
1 'polypeptide(L)'
;MNTRGMRRVIAAAALVVTSAGLVACGNQAPAGGGAPSTGVSTPAPSTTPPPSAPIKPSTNAPTATPSATPTGGPTATPSKPVPTPSTSPTKPPAVQRLANAMLLTGKEVASADPKRGWAATSAPSRSICGKAATQGNGVQGRLTRSYANGMDASGGQWLTRYQSPAAAKAAYEQIVATIKSCKAGAPGKTHARKLTENRTLAVGDATAILRWYDYPLPSDQGSEDGGFPYAVTRKGTVVSVIAFGEMGKGIAPAHWEALTQTAAAKLP
;
A
#
# COMPACT_ATOMS: atom_id res chain seq x y z
N MET A 1 43.23 -22.32 39.80
CA MET A 1 42.64 -21.46 38.74
C MET A 1 41.25 -21.99 38.44
N ASN A 2 40.25 -21.15 38.61
CA ASN A 2 38.83 -21.49 38.75
C ASN A 2 38.01 -20.69 37.71
N THR A 3 36.74 -21.09 37.51
CA THR A 3 35.66 -20.55 36.63
C THR A 3 35.50 -21.30 35.30
N ARG A 4 34.58 -22.29 35.19
CA ARG A 4 33.09 -22.29 35.14
C ARG A 4 32.52 -21.63 33.88
N GLY A 5 32.09 -22.49 32.95
CA GLY A 5 31.31 -22.12 31.77
C GLY A 5 29.84 -21.82 32.11
N MET A 6 29.32 -20.75 31.50
CA MET A 6 27.89 -20.39 31.50
C MET A 6 27.22 -20.93 30.23
N ARG A 7 26.24 -21.82 30.42
CA ARG A 7 25.19 -22.09 29.43
C ARG A 7 24.17 -20.94 29.48
N ARG A 8 23.91 -20.28 28.35
CA ARG A 8 22.74 -19.41 28.20
C ARG A 8 21.62 -20.18 27.54
N VAL A 9 20.56 -20.40 28.31
CA VAL A 9 19.22 -20.77 27.84
C VAL A 9 18.59 -19.50 27.26
N ILE A 10 18.15 -19.54 26.00
CA ILE A 10 17.30 -18.48 25.43
C ILE A 10 15.92 -19.09 25.21
N ALA A 11 14.97 -18.61 26.01
CA ALA A 11 13.56 -18.93 25.92
C ALA A 11 12.95 -18.29 24.65
N ALA A 12 12.20 -19.09 23.89
CA ALA A 12 11.39 -18.60 22.78
C ALA A 12 10.10 -17.98 23.33
N ALA A 13 9.99 -16.66 23.27
CA ALA A 13 8.73 -15.96 23.47
C ALA A 13 7.99 -15.87 22.12
N ALA A 14 6.93 -16.64 21.96
CA ALA A 14 5.99 -16.50 20.87
C ALA A 14 5.16 -15.22 21.10
N LEU A 15 5.28 -14.26 20.18
CA LEU A 15 4.56 -12.99 20.25
C LEU A 15 3.34 -13.07 19.32
N VAL A 16 2.17 -13.09 19.95
CA VAL A 16 0.85 -12.96 19.31
C VAL A 16 0.75 -11.58 18.68
N VAL A 17 0.59 -11.52 17.36
CA VAL A 17 0.32 -10.27 16.64
C VAL A 17 -1.19 -10.03 16.63
N THR A 18 -1.65 -9.25 17.61
CA THR A 18 -2.96 -8.61 17.56
C THR A 18 -2.95 -7.52 16.50
N SER A 19 -3.86 -7.65 15.54
CA SER A 19 -4.20 -6.64 14.54
C SER A 19 -4.85 -5.43 15.22
N ALA A 20 -4.08 -4.38 15.47
CA ALA A 20 -4.59 -3.06 15.81
C ALA A 20 -4.60 -2.19 14.54
N GLY A 21 -5.80 -1.85 14.06
CA GLY A 21 -5.99 -0.92 12.97
C GLY A 21 -5.47 0.47 13.35
N LEU A 22 -4.56 0.98 12.53
CA LEU A 22 -4.17 2.39 12.52
C LEU A 22 -4.70 3.01 11.22
N VAL A 23 -5.96 3.43 11.26
CA VAL A 23 -6.45 4.51 10.40
C VAL A 23 -5.91 5.80 10.99
N ALA A 24 -4.70 6.18 10.57
CA ALA A 24 -4.15 7.49 10.87
C ALA A 24 -3.80 8.17 9.54
N CYS A 25 -4.70 9.05 9.09
CA CYS A 25 -4.35 10.14 8.20
C CYS A 25 -3.26 10.97 8.89
N GLY A 26 -1.99 10.67 8.60
CA GLY A 26 -0.85 11.37 9.15
C GLY A 26 -0.73 12.78 8.59
N ASN A 27 -1.42 13.74 9.20
CA ASN A 27 -1.01 15.14 9.16
C ASN A 27 0.11 15.32 10.19
N GLN A 28 1.37 15.36 9.74
CA GLN A 28 2.43 15.94 10.56
C GLN A 28 2.29 17.46 10.49
N ALA A 29 1.85 18.07 11.59
CA ALA A 29 1.98 19.50 11.81
C ALA A 29 3.46 19.82 12.14
N PRO A 30 4.04 20.92 11.61
CA PRO A 30 5.35 21.37 12.05
C PRO A 30 5.27 21.99 13.46
N ALA A 31 6.30 21.74 14.26
CA ALA A 31 6.47 22.27 15.60
C ALA A 31 6.71 23.78 15.60
N GLY A 32 6.09 24.50 16.53
CA GLY A 32 6.35 25.92 16.81
C GLY A 32 5.43 26.41 17.93
N GLY A 33 6.01 26.82 19.06
CA GLY A 33 5.34 27.05 20.33
C GLY A 33 4.57 28.37 20.48
N GLY A 34 3.81 28.45 21.58
CA GLY A 34 3.12 29.65 22.04
C GLY A 34 1.87 29.31 22.85
N ALA A 35 2.02 29.10 24.16
CA ALA A 35 0.93 29.22 25.14
C ALA A 35 0.78 30.72 25.54
N PRO A 36 -0.20 31.15 26.37
CA PRO A 36 -1.29 30.40 27.00
C PRO A 36 -2.68 31.07 26.87
N SER A 37 -3.78 30.34 27.07
CA SER A 37 -4.97 30.90 27.75
C SER A 37 -6.00 29.83 28.13
N THR A 38 -6.28 29.78 29.44
CA THR A 38 -7.58 29.60 30.12
C THR A 38 -8.54 28.50 29.65
N GLY A 39 -8.71 27.49 30.50
CA GLY A 39 -9.68 26.43 30.33
C GLY A 39 -11.12 26.77 30.69
N VAL A 40 -11.99 25.76 30.55
CA VAL A 40 -12.99 25.27 31.51
C VAL A 40 -13.64 24.01 30.90
N SER A 41 -13.94 23.07 31.80
CA SER A 41 -14.25 21.64 31.63
C SER A 41 -15.51 21.29 30.83
N THR A 42 -15.56 20.06 30.31
CA THR A 42 -16.79 19.36 29.91
C THR A 42 -16.65 17.85 30.21
N PRO A 43 -17.71 17.16 30.70
CA PRO A 43 -17.57 15.89 31.43
C PRO A 43 -17.38 14.65 30.55
N ALA A 44 -16.79 13.62 31.17
CA ALA A 44 -16.60 12.29 30.62
C ALA A 44 -17.91 11.48 30.59
N PRO A 45 -18.20 10.72 29.52
CA PRO A 45 -19.10 9.59 29.59
C PRO A 45 -18.33 8.29 29.85
N SER A 46 -18.65 7.69 30.99
CA SER A 46 -18.35 6.30 31.34
C SER A 46 -19.38 5.40 30.65
N THR A 47 -18.96 4.33 29.98
CA THR A 47 -19.82 3.16 29.71
C THR A 47 -19.04 1.86 29.79
N THR A 48 -19.41 1.10 30.80
CA THR A 48 -19.04 -0.27 31.17
C THR A 48 -19.35 -1.28 30.05
N PRO A 49 -18.45 -2.24 29.73
CA PRO A 49 -18.79 -3.38 28.88
C PRO A 49 -19.52 -4.48 29.67
N PRO A 50 -20.54 -5.15 29.09
CA PRO A 50 -21.23 -6.27 29.73
C PRO A 50 -20.39 -7.57 29.74
N PRO A 51 -20.64 -8.49 30.70
CA PRO A 51 -19.79 -9.64 30.97
C PRO A 51 -19.98 -10.80 29.98
N SER A 52 -18.85 -11.43 29.62
CA SER A 52 -18.77 -12.65 28.83
C SER A 52 -19.30 -13.88 29.59
N ALA A 53 -20.16 -14.67 28.94
CA ALA A 53 -20.64 -15.95 29.44
C ALA A 53 -19.57 -17.07 29.27
N PRO A 54 -19.46 -18.02 30.22
CA PRO A 54 -18.51 -19.14 30.16
C PRO A 54 -19.14 -20.41 29.57
N ILE A 55 -18.50 -21.05 28.60
CA ILE A 55 -18.89 -22.41 28.16
C ILE A 55 -17.66 -23.33 28.02
N LYS A 56 -17.52 -24.13 29.08
CA LYS A 56 -17.13 -25.55 29.25
C LYS A 56 -16.16 -26.24 28.25
N PRO A 57 -15.14 -26.96 28.75
CA PRO A 57 -14.29 -27.86 27.96
C PRO A 57 -14.95 -29.23 27.76
N SER A 58 -14.87 -29.77 26.54
CA SER A 58 -15.21 -31.18 26.28
C SER A 58 -13.94 -31.98 25.99
N THR A 59 -13.58 -32.81 26.97
CA THR A 59 -12.76 -34.00 26.86
C THR A 59 -13.38 -35.02 25.90
N ASN A 60 -12.58 -35.68 25.07
CA ASN A 60 -12.69 -37.11 24.76
C ASN A 60 -11.44 -37.61 24.00
N ALA A 61 -10.73 -38.52 24.65
CA ALA A 61 -9.83 -39.54 24.10
C ALA A 61 -10.03 -40.79 24.99
N PRO A 62 -9.54 -42.00 24.66
CA PRO A 62 -9.10 -42.59 23.38
C PRO A 62 -9.87 -43.90 23.08
N THR A 63 -9.73 -44.53 21.90
CA THR A 63 -9.92 -45.99 21.76
C THR A 63 -9.10 -46.54 20.60
N ALA A 64 -8.48 -47.70 20.84
CA ALA A 64 -7.49 -48.38 20.01
C ALA A 64 -8.08 -49.32 18.94
N THR A 65 -7.21 -49.63 17.97
CA THR A 65 -7.20 -50.66 16.90
C THR A 65 -7.50 -52.09 17.41
N PRO A 66 -7.87 -53.11 16.56
CA PRO A 66 -6.93 -53.70 15.58
C PRO A 66 -7.52 -54.37 14.30
N SER A 67 -6.60 -54.68 13.38
CA SER A 67 -6.53 -55.87 12.51
C SER A 67 -7.54 -56.08 11.36
N ALA A 68 -7.03 -55.98 10.12
CA ALA A 68 -7.44 -56.84 9.03
C ALA A 68 -6.22 -57.21 8.16
N THR A 69 -6.04 -58.52 8.01
CA THR A 69 -5.00 -59.26 7.30
C THR A 69 -4.97 -58.97 5.78
N PRO A 70 -3.79 -58.95 5.14
CA PRO A 70 -3.65 -58.74 3.70
C PRO A 70 -3.95 -60.02 2.89
N THR A 71 -4.81 -59.92 1.88
CA THR A 71 -4.95 -60.96 0.83
C THR A 71 -4.03 -60.63 -0.33
N GLY A 72 -3.17 -61.59 -0.67
CA GLY A 72 -2.18 -61.49 -1.74
C GLY A 72 -2.80 -61.37 -3.15
N GLY A 73 -2.08 -60.63 -3.99
CA GLY A 73 -2.31 -60.49 -5.43
C GLY A 73 -0.98 -60.16 -6.13
N PRO A 74 -0.86 -60.45 -7.42
CA PRO A 74 0.28 -61.19 -7.99
C PRO A 74 1.57 -60.38 -8.19
N THR A 75 2.67 -61.12 -8.14
CA THR A 75 4.05 -60.74 -8.47
C THR A 75 4.11 -59.99 -9.81
N ALA A 76 4.27 -58.67 -9.75
CA ALA A 76 4.67 -57.87 -10.88
C ALA A 76 6.19 -58.00 -11.10
N THR A 77 6.55 -58.37 -12.32
CA THR A 77 7.92 -58.45 -12.85
C THR A 77 8.67 -57.13 -12.60
N PRO A 78 9.97 -57.14 -12.23
CA PRO A 78 10.75 -55.92 -12.05
C PRO A 78 10.86 -55.18 -13.39
N SER A 79 10.10 -54.09 -13.52
CA SER A 79 10.26 -53.17 -14.64
C SER A 79 11.52 -52.34 -14.42
N LYS A 80 12.34 -52.25 -15.48
CA LYS A 80 13.56 -51.45 -15.61
C LYS A 80 13.39 -50.06 -14.95
N PRO A 81 14.40 -49.54 -14.22
CA PRO A 81 14.33 -48.20 -13.64
C PRO A 81 14.01 -47.18 -14.73
N VAL A 82 12.82 -46.58 -14.65
CA VAL A 82 12.48 -45.40 -15.43
C VAL A 82 13.40 -44.29 -14.90
N PRO A 83 14.19 -43.62 -15.74
CA PRO A 83 15.01 -42.50 -15.29
C PRO A 83 14.09 -41.43 -14.72
N THR A 84 14.16 -41.23 -13.41
CA THR A 84 13.51 -40.11 -12.72
C THR A 84 13.98 -38.84 -13.42
N PRO A 85 13.07 -38.00 -13.97
CA PRO A 85 13.47 -36.71 -14.50
C PRO A 85 14.13 -35.93 -13.35
N SER A 86 15.42 -35.68 -13.52
CA SER A 86 16.20 -34.85 -12.61
C SER A 86 15.53 -33.48 -12.59
N THR A 87 14.85 -33.17 -11.49
CA THR A 87 14.40 -31.80 -11.19
C THR A 87 15.66 -30.99 -10.91
N SER A 88 16.30 -30.53 -11.97
CA SER A 88 17.37 -29.56 -11.88
C SER A 88 16.85 -28.41 -11.02
N PRO A 89 17.59 -27.97 -9.97
CA PRO A 89 17.14 -26.90 -9.09
C PRO A 89 16.81 -25.69 -9.95
N THR A 90 15.51 -25.38 -10.08
CA THR A 90 15.08 -24.19 -10.79
C THR A 90 15.64 -23.03 -10.00
N LYS A 91 16.62 -22.33 -10.58
CA LYS A 91 17.21 -21.12 -10.03
C LYS A 91 16.07 -20.27 -9.48
N PRO A 92 16.07 -19.91 -8.19
CA PRO A 92 15.03 -19.06 -7.64
C PRO A 92 14.86 -17.83 -8.54
N PRO A 93 13.62 -17.46 -8.93
CA PRO A 93 13.42 -16.30 -9.77
C PRO A 93 14.16 -15.12 -9.15
N ALA A 94 15.00 -14.46 -9.96
CA ALA A 94 15.85 -13.40 -9.47
C ALA A 94 14.97 -12.34 -8.78
N VAL A 95 15.31 -12.01 -7.53
CA VAL A 95 14.60 -10.98 -6.76
C VAL A 95 14.74 -9.65 -7.49
N GLN A 96 13.73 -9.28 -8.26
CA GLN A 96 13.78 -8.13 -9.16
C GLN A 96 13.75 -6.84 -8.32
N ARG A 97 14.91 -6.20 -8.19
CA ARG A 97 15.07 -4.95 -7.44
C ARG A 97 14.36 -3.81 -8.17
N LEU A 98 13.77 -2.90 -7.40
CA LEU A 98 13.23 -1.67 -7.95
C LEU A 98 14.39 -0.83 -8.52
N ALA A 99 14.20 -0.27 -9.71
CA ALA A 99 15.21 0.50 -10.42
C ALA A 99 14.62 1.81 -10.96
N ASN A 100 15.46 2.83 -11.12
CA ASN A 100 15.05 4.17 -11.59
C ASN A 100 14.35 4.16 -12.96
N ALA A 101 14.60 3.16 -13.80
CA ALA A 101 13.91 2.97 -15.08
C ALA A 101 12.42 2.63 -14.93
N MET A 102 12.00 2.14 -13.75
CA MET A 102 10.60 1.82 -13.43
C MET A 102 9.77 3.08 -13.12
N LEU A 103 10.43 4.21 -12.88
CA LEU A 103 9.79 5.50 -12.61
C LEU A 103 9.59 6.28 -13.91
N LEU A 104 8.50 7.03 -14.00
CA LEU A 104 8.29 8.04 -15.02
C LEU A 104 9.42 9.07 -14.99
N THR A 105 9.83 9.58 -16.13
CA THR A 105 10.80 10.66 -16.27
C THR A 105 10.07 12.00 -16.21
N GLY A 106 10.81 13.08 -15.90
CA GLY A 106 10.24 14.43 -15.99
C GLY A 106 9.70 14.74 -17.39
N LYS A 107 10.37 14.25 -18.44
CA LYS A 107 9.94 14.41 -19.85
C LYS A 107 8.62 13.70 -20.15
N GLU A 108 8.42 12.49 -19.62
CA GLU A 108 7.15 11.75 -19.79
C GLU A 108 6.00 12.49 -19.09
N VAL A 109 6.22 13.00 -17.88
CA VAL A 109 5.22 13.81 -17.18
C VAL A 109 4.95 15.13 -17.91
N ALA A 110 5.98 15.84 -18.35
CA ALA A 110 5.84 17.06 -19.15
C ALA A 110 5.10 16.81 -20.47
N SER A 111 5.24 15.65 -21.07
CA SER A 111 4.53 15.32 -22.32
C SER A 111 3.03 15.08 -22.09
N ALA A 112 2.64 14.56 -20.92
CA ALA A 112 1.24 14.40 -20.55
C ALA A 112 0.55 15.75 -20.26
N ASP A 113 1.33 16.77 -19.90
CA ASP A 113 0.82 18.11 -19.63
C ASP A 113 1.82 19.20 -20.07
N PRO A 114 1.88 19.47 -21.38
CA PRO A 114 2.96 20.26 -21.99
C PRO A 114 2.92 21.74 -21.61
N LYS A 115 1.78 22.26 -21.15
CA LYS A 115 1.65 23.68 -20.80
C LYS A 115 2.19 24.00 -19.41
N ARG A 116 2.32 22.99 -18.54
CA ARG A 116 2.55 23.19 -17.12
C ARG A 116 4.02 23.12 -16.71
N GLY A 117 4.91 22.68 -17.60
CA GLY A 117 6.36 22.75 -17.38
C GLY A 117 6.89 21.78 -16.32
N TRP A 118 6.29 20.59 -16.19
CA TRP A 118 6.69 19.58 -15.22
C TRP A 118 8.16 19.17 -15.35
N ALA A 119 8.86 19.08 -14.22
CA ALA A 119 10.20 18.52 -14.13
C ALA A 119 10.30 17.53 -12.97
N ALA A 120 11.21 16.56 -13.08
CA ALA A 120 11.57 15.72 -11.95
C ALA A 120 12.39 16.56 -10.95
N THR A 121 12.09 16.43 -9.66
CA THR A 121 12.75 17.22 -8.61
C THR A 121 13.32 16.35 -7.50
N SER A 122 14.28 16.90 -6.76
CA SER A 122 14.82 16.29 -5.54
C SER A 122 13.97 16.58 -4.30
N ALA A 123 13.05 17.54 -4.38
CA ALA A 123 12.15 17.88 -3.28
C ALA A 123 11.24 16.70 -2.97
N PRO A 124 11.07 16.31 -1.69
CA PRO A 124 10.16 15.23 -1.34
C PRO A 124 8.73 15.65 -1.69
N SER A 125 8.06 14.87 -2.54
CA SER A 125 6.66 15.09 -2.85
C SER A 125 5.82 14.81 -1.61
N ARG A 126 4.93 15.74 -1.29
CA ARG A 126 3.93 15.51 -0.24
C ARG A 126 3.04 14.40 -0.76
N SER A 127 3.02 13.27 -0.05
CA SER A 127 2.09 12.19 -0.35
C SER A 127 0.67 12.71 -0.15
N ILE A 128 -0.03 12.93 -1.24
CA ILE A 128 -1.41 13.39 -1.21
C ILE A 128 -2.23 12.13 -0.95
N CYS A 129 -2.53 11.78 0.31
CA CYS A 129 -3.18 10.50 0.69
C CYS A 129 -2.39 9.20 0.35
N GLY A 130 -2.48 8.18 1.20
CA GLY A 130 -1.91 6.85 0.92
C GLY A 130 -0.43 6.61 1.27
N LYS A 131 0.29 7.59 1.84
CA LYS A 131 1.68 7.39 2.34
C LYS A 131 1.81 6.19 3.27
N ALA A 132 0.84 6.06 4.17
CA ALA A 132 0.79 5.00 5.18
C ALA A 132 0.80 3.59 4.57
N ALA A 133 0.22 3.42 3.37
CA ALA A 133 0.14 2.10 2.74
C ALA A 133 1.38 1.71 1.92
N THR A 134 2.31 2.65 1.70
CA THR A 134 3.66 2.35 1.18
C THR A 134 4.67 2.04 2.32
N GLN A 135 4.25 2.10 3.58
CA GLN A 135 5.11 1.98 4.79
C GLN A 135 4.81 0.74 5.65
N GLY A 136 3.97 -0.19 5.19
CA GLY A 136 3.47 -1.33 5.99
C GLY A 136 4.41 -2.53 6.12
N ASN A 137 3.94 -3.55 6.84
CA ASN A 137 4.61 -4.84 7.02
C ASN A 137 4.80 -5.57 5.68
N GLY A 138 5.94 -6.27 5.52
CA GLY A 138 6.23 -7.06 4.32
C GLY A 138 6.72 -6.26 3.11
N VAL A 139 7.08 -4.99 3.29
CA VAL A 139 7.75 -4.16 2.26
C VAL A 139 9.21 -4.60 2.11
N GLN A 140 9.59 -4.96 0.89
CA GLN A 140 10.90 -5.48 0.50
C GLN A 140 11.75 -4.45 -0.25
N GLY A 141 11.20 -3.29 -0.57
CA GLY A 141 11.91 -2.24 -1.30
C GLY A 141 10.98 -1.12 -1.71
N ARG A 142 11.53 0.10 -1.80
CA ARG A 142 10.79 1.31 -2.17
C ARG A 142 11.62 2.17 -3.11
N LEU A 143 10.92 2.84 -4.00
CA LEU A 143 11.53 3.79 -4.92
C LEU A 143 10.54 4.92 -5.19
N THR A 144 11.01 6.16 -5.27
CA THR A 144 10.15 7.31 -5.48
C THR A 144 10.82 8.35 -6.36
N ARG A 145 9.99 9.13 -7.06
CA ARG A 145 10.40 10.33 -7.77
C ARG A 145 9.32 11.39 -7.61
N SER A 146 9.77 12.61 -7.35
CA SER A 146 8.89 13.78 -7.26
C SER A 146 8.90 14.54 -8.57
N TYR A 147 7.79 15.23 -8.83
CA TYR A 147 7.63 16.14 -9.96
C TYR A 147 7.04 17.44 -9.46
N ALA A 148 7.48 18.55 -10.04
CA ALA A 148 6.89 19.86 -9.81
C ALA A 148 7.20 20.78 -11.00
N ASN A 149 6.46 21.89 -11.08
CA ASN A 149 6.79 22.99 -11.98
C ASN A 149 7.34 24.23 -11.24
N GLY A 150 7.52 24.14 -9.92
CA GLY A 150 8.04 25.22 -9.08
C GLY A 150 7.03 26.30 -8.70
N MET A 151 5.74 26.15 -9.05
CA MET A 151 4.71 27.16 -8.79
C MET A 151 3.44 26.54 -8.19
N ASP A 152 2.58 25.97 -9.03
CA ASP A 152 1.18 25.63 -8.72
C ASP A 152 0.88 24.13 -8.84
N ALA A 153 1.87 23.32 -9.23
CA ALA A 153 1.70 21.91 -9.50
C ALA A 153 2.84 21.08 -8.90
N SER A 154 2.47 20.03 -8.17
CA SER A 154 3.44 19.09 -7.58
C SER A 154 2.85 17.69 -7.41
N GLY A 155 3.73 16.70 -7.31
CA GLY A 155 3.33 15.37 -6.91
C GLY A 155 4.44 14.36 -7.12
N GLY A 156 4.09 13.08 -7.25
CA GLY A 156 5.10 12.05 -7.27
C GLY A 156 4.62 10.70 -7.75
N GLN A 157 5.60 9.82 -7.94
CA GLN A 157 5.40 8.40 -8.10
C GLN A 157 6.10 7.66 -6.96
N TRP A 158 5.44 6.65 -6.42
CA TRP A 158 5.95 5.77 -5.39
C TRP A 158 5.77 4.32 -5.81
N LEU A 159 6.87 3.58 -5.91
CA LEU A 159 6.89 2.15 -6.12
C LEU A 159 7.20 1.46 -4.80
N THR A 160 6.40 0.46 -4.46
CA THR A 160 6.62 -0.38 -3.29
C THR A 160 6.60 -1.84 -3.72
N ARG A 161 7.66 -2.57 -3.40
CA ARG A 161 7.74 -4.02 -3.62
C ARG A 161 7.40 -4.72 -2.30
N TYR A 162 6.52 -5.70 -2.37
CA TYR A 162 6.09 -6.51 -1.23
C TYR A 162 6.69 -7.91 -1.30
N GLN A 163 6.63 -8.63 -0.17
CA GLN A 163 7.12 -10.00 -0.06
C GLN A 163 6.38 -11.02 -0.92
N SER A 164 5.12 -10.75 -1.26
CA SER A 164 4.28 -11.66 -2.03
C SER A 164 3.21 -10.92 -2.85
N PRO A 165 2.67 -11.54 -3.92
CA PRO A 165 1.57 -10.96 -4.68
C PRO A 165 0.30 -10.74 -3.83
N ALA A 166 0.06 -11.59 -2.82
CA ALA A 166 -1.04 -11.43 -1.88
C ALA A 166 -0.87 -10.18 -1.01
N ALA A 167 0.34 -9.92 -0.51
CA ALA A 167 0.65 -8.69 0.23
C ALA A 167 0.50 -7.45 -0.65
N ALA A 168 0.95 -7.51 -1.91
CA ALA A 168 0.77 -6.43 -2.88
C ALA A 168 -0.73 -6.19 -3.20
N LYS A 169 -1.55 -7.25 -3.29
CA LYS A 169 -3.01 -7.14 -3.46
C LYS A 169 -3.65 -6.43 -2.28
N ALA A 170 -3.37 -6.87 -1.07
CA ALA A 170 -3.92 -6.26 0.14
C ALA A 170 -3.52 -4.77 0.25
N ALA A 171 -2.25 -4.45 -0.05
CA ALA A 171 -1.78 -3.08 -0.08
C ALA A 171 -2.48 -2.24 -1.16
N TYR A 172 -2.63 -2.76 -2.38
CA TYR A 172 -3.37 -2.10 -3.46
C TYR A 172 -4.80 -1.76 -3.04
N GLU A 173 -5.53 -2.72 -2.48
CA GLU A 173 -6.92 -2.53 -2.04
C GLU A 173 -7.01 -1.49 -0.92
N GLN A 174 -6.09 -1.55 0.04
CA GLN A 174 -5.99 -0.58 1.13
C GLN A 174 -5.66 0.83 0.62
N ILE A 175 -4.75 0.97 -0.35
CA ILE A 175 -4.40 2.26 -0.97
C ILE A 175 -5.62 2.85 -1.66
N VAL A 176 -6.30 2.06 -2.51
CA VAL A 176 -7.48 2.52 -3.24
C VAL A 176 -8.59 2.92 -2.27
N ALA A 177 -8.86 2.11 -1.24
CA ALA A 177 -9.82 2.45 -0.20
C ALA A 177 -9.45 3.74 0.54
N THR A 178 -8.16 3.90 0.88
CA THR A 178 -7.64 5.10 1.54
C THR A 178 -7.83 6.33 0.67
N ILE A 179 -7.54 6.27 -0.64
CA ILE A 179 -7.72 7.41 -1.54
C ILE A 179 -9.20 7.77 -1.68
N LYS A 180 -10.11 6.77 -1.69
CA LYS A 180 -11.56 7.01 -1.74
C LYS A 180 -12.11 7.67 -0.47
N SER A 181 -11.54 7.39 0.69
CA SER A 181 -11.96 8.00 1.96
C SER A 181 -11.19 9.27 2.30
N CYS A 182 -9.98 9.43 1.77
CA CYS A 182 -9.11 10.56 2.02
C CYS A 182 -9.42 11.66 1.01
N LYS A 183 -10.17 12.68 1.46
CA LYS A 183 -10.09 14.00 0.85
C LYS A 183 -8.62 14.40 0.92
N ALA A 184 -7.95 14.61 -0.21
CA ALA A 184 -6.54 14.95 -0.45
C ALA A 184 -5.90 16.02 0.49
N GLY A 185 -5.90 15.81 1.80
CA GLY A 185 -5.91 16.88 2.80
C GLY A 185 -7.33 17.40 3.09
N ALA A 186 -7.53 18.02 4.26
CA ALA A 186 -8.75 18.79 4.51
C ALA A 186 -8.76 19.98 3.52
N PRO A 187 -9.84 20.19 2.75
CA PRO A 187 -9.94 21.41 1.94
C PRO A 187 -9.84 22.63 2.84
N GLY A 188 -9.37 23.75 2.28
CA GLY A 188 -9.43 25.04 2.97
C GLY A 188 -10.86 25.35 3.40
N LYS A 189 -11.04 26.24 4.39
CA LYS A 189 -12.37 26.60 4.90
C LYS A 189 -13.34 27.12 3.82
N THR A 190 -12.80 27.65 2.73
CA THR A 190 -13.54 28.19 1.59
C THR A 190 -13.68 27.20 0.42
N HIS A 191 -13.25 25.95 0.58
CA HIS A 191 -13.25 24.95 -0.47
C HIS A 191 -13.98 23.67 -0.04
N ALA A 192 -14.50 22.95 -1.03
CA ALA A 192 -15.05 21.62 -0.84
C ALA A 192 -14.50 20.66 -1.89
N ARG A 193 -14.52 19.36 -1.56
CA ARG A 193 -13.95 18.30 -2.42
C ARG A 193 -14.95 17.22 -2.71
N LYS A 194 -14.91 16.74 -3.96
CA LYS A 194 -15.66 15.56 -4.41
C LYS A 194 -14.81 14.67 -5.29
N LEU A 195 -15.08 13.38 -5.25
CA LEU A 195 -14.48 12.40 -6.15
C LEU A 195 -15.23 12.46 -7.49
N THR A 196 -14.55 12.87 -8.56
CA THR A 196 -15.12 13.04 -9.90
C THR A 196 -14.79 11.88 -10.84
N GLU A 197 -13.79 11.07 -10.50
CA GLU A 197 -13.41 9.89 -11.28
C GLU A 197 -13.10 8.74 -10.32
N ASN A 198 -13.61 7.55 -10.65
CA ASN A 198 -13.36 6.30 -9.93
C ASN A 198 -13.63 5.14 -10.87
N ARG A 199 -12.58 4.69 -11.57
CA ARG A 199 -12.67 3.61 -12.55
C ARG A 199 -11.43 2.74 -12.53
N THR A 200 -11.49 1.62 -13.24
CA THR A 200 -10.38 0.69 -13.39
C THR A 200 -9.87 0.67 -14.83
N LEU A 201 -8.62 0.26 -14.99
CA LEU A 201 -7.97 0.01 -16.28
C LEU A 201 -7.45 -1.42 -16.32
N ALA A 202 -7.56 -2.06 -17.48
CA ALA A 202 -7.01 -3.39 -17.75
C ALA A 202 -5.50 -3.34 -18.06
N VAL A 203 -4.71 -2.73 -17.17
CA VAL A 203 -3.24 -2.67 -17.27
C VAL A 203 -2.59 -3.11 -15.97
N GLY A 204 -1.48 -3.86 -16.07
CA GLY A 204 -0.93 -4.62 -14.95
C GLY A 204 -1.88 -5.76 -14.52
N ASP A 205 -1.84 -6.14 -13.25
CA ASP A 205 -2.80 -7.09 -12.68
C ASP A 205 -4.07 -6.39 -12.19
N ALA A 206 -3.95 -5.11 -11.84
CA ALA A 206 -5.06 -4.23 -11.47
C ALA A 206 -4.58 -2.78 -11.50
N THR A 207 -5.35 -1.90 -12.14
CA THR A 207 -5.11 -0.45 -12.08
C THR A 207 -6.40 0.30 -11.77
N ALA A 208 -6.33 1.25 -10.85
CA ALA A 208 -7.40 2.18 -10.52
C ALA A 208 -6.98 3.61 -10.84
N ILE A 209 -7.86 4.35 -11.51
CA ILE A 209 -7.77 5.80 -11.66
C ILE A 209 -8.83 6.44 -10.76
N LEU A 210 -8.38 7.35 -9.91
CA LEU A 210 -9.25 8.15 -9.05
C LEU A 210 -8.93 9.63 -9.24
N ARG A 211 -9.93 10.50 -9.16
CA ARG A 211 -9.71 11.96 -9.24
C ARG A 211 -10.56 12.67 -8.24
N TRP A 212 -9.91 13.46 -7.40
CA TRP A 212 -10.58 14.44 -6.57
C TRP A 212 -10.55 15.81 -7.26
N TYR A 213 -11.66 16.53 -7.12
CA TYR A 213 -11.80 17.91 -7.55
C TYR A 213 -12.13 18.77 -6.33
N ASP A 214 -11.31 19.79 -6.12
CA ASP A 214 -11.47 20.85 -5.13
C ASP A 214 -12.08 22.05 -5.84
N TYR A 215 -13.10 22.63 -5.24
CA TYR A 215 -13.85 23.74 -5.82
C TYR A 215 -14.18 24.79 -4.76
N PRO A 216 -14.19 26.08 -5.15
CA PRO A 216 -14.54 27.16 -4.25
C PRO A 216 -16.00 27.03 -3.80
N LEU A 217 -16.23 27.31 -2.52
CA LEU A 217 -17.56 27.53 -1.98
C LEU A 217 -18.07 28.91 -2.42
N PRO A 218 -19.40 29.15 -2.40
CA PRO A 218 -19.97 30.45 -2.75
C PRO A 218 -19.39 31.64 -1.96
N SER A 219 -18.81 31.39 -0.78
CA SER A 219 -18.12 32.40 0.04
C SER A 219 -16.81 32.92 -0.55
N ASP A 220 -16.28 32.28 -1.60
CA ASP A 220 -14.97 32.59 -2.21
C ASP A 220 -14.98 32.30 -3.73
N GLN A 221 -15.92 32.90 -4.46
CA GLN A 221 -16.11 32.67 -5.91
C GLN A 221 -14.89 33.04 -6.79
N GLY A 222 -13.87 33.69 -6.24
CA GLY A 222 -12.62 34.02 -6.94
C GLY A 222 -11.49 33.02 -6.74
N SER A 223 -11.65 32.03 -5.86
CA SER A 223 -10.64 31.00 -5.61
C SER A 223 -10.53 30.03 -6.80
N GLU A 224 -9.32 29.65 -7.15
CA GLU A 224 -9.07 28.66 -8.20
C GLU A 224 -9.45 27.25 -7.74
N ASP A 225 -9.99 26.45 -8.67
CA ASP A 225 -10.21 25.02 -8.47
C ASP A 225 -8.90 24.27 -8.20
N GLY A 226 -9.01 23.02 -7.75
CA GLY A 226 -7.88 22.11 -7.63
C GLY A 226 -8.15 20.72 -8.22
N GLY A 227 -7.15 20.18 -8.92
CA GLY A 227 -7.15 18.85 -9.51
C GLY A 227 -6.20 17.92 -8.78
N PHE A 228 -6.71 16.76 -8.37
CA PHE A 228 -5.93 15.76 -7.64
C PHE A 228 -6.11 14.38 -8.26
N PRO A 229 -5.47 14.10 -9.41
CA PRO A 229 -5.53 12.79 -10.05
C PRO A 229 -4.62 11.78 -9.36
N TYR A 230 -5.09 10.54 -9.33
CA TYR A 230 -4.43 9.36 -8.77
C TYR A 230 -4.45 8.22 -9.77
N ALA A 231 -3.38 7.45 -9.76
CA ALA A 231 -3.29 6.17 -10.43
C ALA A 231 -2.60 5.18 -9.48
N VAL A 232 -3.27 4.06 -9.23
CA VAL A 232 -2.74 2.98 -8.40
C VAL A 232 -2.68 1.75 -9.28
N THR A 233 -1.49 1.21 -9.50
CA THR A 233 -1.28 0.00 -10.32
C THR A 233 -0.62 -1.07 -9.47
N ARG A 234 -1.14 -2.29 -9.51
CA ARG A 234 -0.49 -3.49 -9.00
C ARG A 234 -0.02 -4.35 -10.16
N LYS A 235 1.22 -4.83 -10.09
CA LYS A 235 1.77 -5.84 -10.99
C LYS A 235 2.72 -6.77 -10.22
N GLY A 236 2.38 -8.05 -10.15
CA GLY A 236 3.06 -9.05 -9.35
C GLY A 236 3.16 -8.64 -7.88
N THR A 237 4.39 -8.43 -7.41
CA THR A 237 4.69 -8.02 -6.03
C THR A 237 4.84 -6.50 -5.87
N VAL A 238 4.63 -5.71 -6.92
CA VAL A 238 4.86 -4.26 -6.91
C VAL A 238 3.53 -3.51 -6.97
N VAL A 239 3.42 -2.46 -6.16
CA VAL A 239 2.38 -1.43 -6.28
C VAL A 239 3.04 -0.10 -6.62
N SER A 240 2.54 0.53 -7.69
CA SER A 240 2.86 1.88 -8.12
C SER A 240 1.72 2.81 -7.75
N VAL A 241 2.03 3.94 -7.12
CA VAL A 241 1.09 5.05 -6.91
C VAL A 241 1.65 6.26 -7.63
N ILE A 242 0.83 6.92 -8.44
CA ILE A 242 1.12 8.23 -9.03
C ILE A 242 0.03 9.17 -8.53
N ALA A 243 0.42 10.32 -8.00
CA ALA A 243 -0.53 11.31 -7.51
C ALA A 243 0.01 12.72 -7.72
N PHE A 244 -0.78 13.57 -8.35
CA PHE A 244 -0.49 15.00 -8.52
C PHE A 244 -1.52 15.85 -7.78
N GLY A 245 -1.10 17.04 -7.38
CA GLY A 245 -1.93 18.10 -6.84
C GLY A 245 -1.62 19.38 -7.59
N GLU A 246 -2.66 20.00 -8.13
CA GLU A 246 -2.53 21.05 -9.11
C GLU A 246 -3.61 22.10 -8.90
N MET A 247 -3.26 23.38 -9.06
CA MET A 247 -4.27 24.41 -9.25
C MET A 247 -4.98 24.22 -10.60
N GLY A 248 -6.25 24.60 -10.69
CA GLY A 248 -7.12 24.37 -11.84
C GLY A 248 -7.54 22.91 -12.04
N LYS A 249 -7.98 22.57 -13.25
CA LYS A 249 -8.57 21.24 -13.58
C LYS A 249 -7.57 20.07 -13.53
N GLY A 250 -6.28 20.38 -13.48
CA GLY A 250 -5.17 19.43 -13.52
C GLY A 250 -4.96 18.76 -14.89
N ILE A 251 -4.10 17.73 -14.94
CA ILE A 251 -3.88 16.94 -16.17
C ILE A 251 -5.19 16.39 -16.72
N ALA A 252 -5.43 16.55 -18.02
CA ALA A 252 -6.62 16.05 -18.70
C ALA A 252 -6.80 14.52 -18.55
N PRO A 253 -8.03 13.99 -18.40
CA PRO A 253 -8.25 12.56 -18.13
C PRO A 253 -7.59 11.59 -19.13
N ALA A 254 -7.65 11.90 -20.43
CA ALA A 254 -7.04 11.06 -21.46
C ALA A 254 -5.50 11.02 -21.36
N HIS A 255 -4.87 12.16 -21.05
CA HIS A 255 -3.42 12.20 -20.85
C HIS A 255 -2.99 11.53 -19.55
N TRP A 256 -3.81 11.65 -18.50
CA TRP A 256 -3.59 10.94 -17.24
C TRP A 256 -3.64 9.43 -17.41
N GLU A 257 -4.61 8.94 -18.20
CA GLU A 257 -4.69 7.52 -18.56
C GLU A 257 -3.45 7.07 -19.34
N ALA A 258 -3.02 7.79 -20.37
CA ALA A 258 -1.83 7.45 -21.13
C ALA A 258 -0.55 7.43 -20.27
N LEU A 259 -0.42 8.40 -19.35
CA LEU A 259 0.68 8.45 -18.39
C LEU A 259 0.63 7.24 -17.42
N THR A 260 -0.56 6.87 -16.98
CA THR A 260 -0.80 5.68 -16.13
C THR A 260 -0.41 4.40 -16.84
N GLN A 261 -0.81 4.22 -18.10
CA GLN A 261 -0.43 3.06 -18.92
C GLN A 261 1.09 3.01 -19.11
N THR A 262 1.73 4.14 -19.37
CA THR A 262 3.20 4.25 -19.49
C THR A 262 3.90 3.82 -18.20
N ALA A 263 3.40 4.25 -17.04
CA ALA A 263 3.95 3.85 -15.75
C ALA A 263 3.75 2.37 -15.46
N ALA A 264 2.56 1.82 -15.77
CA ALA A 264 2.25 0.41 -15.58
C ALA A 264 3.15 -0.49 -16.43
N ALA A 265 3.45 -0.09 -17.67
CA ALA A 265 4.33 -0.82 -18.58
C ALA A 265 5.79 -0.90 -18.09
N LYS A 266 6.22 0.04 -17.25
CA LYS A 266 7.57 0.07 -16.65
C LYS A 266 7.72 -0.84 -15.42
N LEU A 267 6.62 -1.41 -14.92
CA LEU A 267 6.66 -2.32 -13.78
C LEU A 267 7.15 -3.71 -14.21
N PRO A 268 7.87 -4.43 -13.32
CA PRO A 268 8.35 -5.79 -13.60
C PRO A 268 7.20 -6.74 -13.90
#